data_AF-A0A4Q8QTC4-F1
#
_entry.id   AF-A0A4Q8QTC4-F1
#
_cell.length_a   1.000
_cell.length_b   1.000
_cell.length_c   1.000
_cell.angle_alpha   90.00
_cell.angle_beta   90.00
_cell.angle_gamma   90.00
#
_symmetry.space_group_name_H-M   'P 1'
#
loop_
_entity.id
_entity.type
_entity.pdbx_description
1 polymer ?
#
loop_
_entity_poly.entity_id
_entity_poly.type
_entity_poly.pdbx_seq_one_letter_code
_entity_poly.pdbx_strand_id
1 'polypeptide(L)' 'MADYRLTATDAVIRTTDNAGIPNDPANHDWIAYQGWLAAGGVPDPYQPPINPELDSFAGKTIAQVLGV' A
#
# COMPACT_ATOMS: atom_id res chain seq x y z
N MET A 1 -4.17 -0.21 11.44
CA MET A 1 -3.61 -0.78 10.19
C MET A 1 -4.23 -2.14 10.05
N ALA A 2 -4.75 -2.44 8.86
CA ALA A 2 -5.27 -3.76 8.55
C ALA A 2 -4.12 -4.79 8.48
N ASP A 3 -4.45 -6.08 8.49
CA ASP A 3 -3.46 -7.17 8.38
C ASP A 3 -2.78 -7.21 6.99
N TYR A 4 -3.44 -6.62 5.99
CA TYR A 4 -2.98 -6.57 4.61
C TYR A 4 -3.16 -5.17 4.02
N ARG A 5 -2.31 -4.82 3.05
CA ARG A 5 -2.37 -3.59 2.25
C ARG A 5 -2.31 -3.92 0.76
N LEU A 6 -3.10 -3.22 -0.04
CA LEU A 6 -3.06 -3.34 -1.50
C LEU A 6 -1.76 -2.77 -2.10
N THR A 7 -1.38 -3.27 -3.26
CA THR A 7 -0.28 -2.72 -4.07
C THR A 7 -0.82 -2.09 -5.35
N ALA A 8 0.06 -1.58 -6.21
CA ALA A 8 -0.30 -1.14 -7.57
C ALA A 8 -0.65 -2.31 -8.52
N THR A 9 -0.53 -3.55 -8.04
CA THR A 9 -0.74 -4.79 -8.79
C THR A 9 -1.69 -5.71 -8.02
N ASP A 10 -1.94 -6.91 -8.54
CA ASP A 10 -2.78 -7.91 -7.88
C ASP A 10 -2.13 -8.53 -6.63
N ALA A 11 -0.85 -8.27 -6.39
CA ALA A 11 -0.18 -8.67 -5.16
C ALA A 11 -0.63 -7.82 -3.96
N VAL A 12 -0.49 -8.38 -2.76
CA VAL A 12 -0.77 -7.69 -1.49
C VAL A 12 0.44 -7.74 -0.56
N ILE A 13 0.49 -6.84 0.42
CA ILE A 13 1.53 -6.84 1.45
C ILE A 13 0.89 -7.21 2.79
N ARG A 14 1.44 -8.20 3.49
CA ARG A 14 1.08 -8.46 4.89
C ARG A 14 1.79 -7.46 5.80
N THR A 15 1.04 -6.76 6.63
CA THR A 15 1.57 -5.61 7.39
C THR A 15 2.41 -6.02 8.59
N THR A 16 2.25 -7.23 9.12
CA THR A 16 2.99 -7.69 10.30
C THR A 16 4.49 -7.90 10.04
N ASP A 17 4.87 -8.27 8.82
CA ASP A 17 6.24 -8.62 8.44
C ASP A 17 6.68 -7.99 7.11
N ASN A 18 5.82 -7.18 6.49
CA ASN A 18 6.01 -6.58 5.17
C ASN A 18 6.27 -7.61 4.06
N ALA A 19 5.78 -8.84 4.21
CA ALA A 19 5.88 -9.85 3.16
C ALA A 19 5.02 -9.46 1.95
N GLY A 20 5.63 -9.47 0.75
CA GLY A 20 4.92 -9.33 -0.52
C GLY A 20 4.33 -10.68 -0.95
N ILE A 21 3.02 -10.73 -1.11
CA ILE A 21 2.25 -11.94 -1.40
C ILE A 21 1.74 -11.83 -2.85
N PRO A 22 2.23 -12.68 -3.78
CA PRO A 22 1.71 -12.72 -5.13
C PRO A 22 0.28 -13.27 -5.16
N ASN A 23 -0.51 -12.83 -6.14
CA ASN A 23 -1.81 -13.45 -6.46
C ASN A 23 -1.59 -14.80 -7.15
N ASP A 24 -1.17 -15.78 -6.38
CA ASP A 24 -0.96 -17.15 -6.80
C ASP A 24 -1.87 -18.08 -5.97
N PRO A 25 -2.82 -18.79 -6.60
CA PRO A 25 -3.70 -19.74 -5.92
C PRO A 25 -2.98 -20.85 -5.15
N ALA A 26 -1.74 -21.18 -5.49
CA ALA A 26 -0.93 -22.17 -4.79
C ALA A 26 -0.16 -21.59 -3.59
N ASN A 27 -0.10 -20.26 -3.46
CA ASN A 27 0.58 -19.60 -2.36
C ASN A 27 -0.27 -19.63 -1.09
N HIS A 28 0.29 -20.18 0.00
CA HIS A 28 -0.40 -20.29 1.28
C HIS A 28 -0.81 -18.93 1.89
N ASP A 29 0.05 -17.91 1.77
CA ASP A 29 -0.24 -16.57 2.26
C ASP A 29 -1.36 -15.91 1.44
N TRP A 30 -1.45 -16.22 0.14
CA TRP A 30 -2.56 -15.76 -0.70
C TRP A 30 -3.89 -16.39 -0.28
N ILE A 31 -3.91 -17.71 -0.04
CA ILE A 31 -5.10 -18.41 0.46
C ILE A 31 -5.52 -17.84 1.82
N ALA A 32 -4.58 -17.55 2.72
CA ALA A 32 -4.87 -16.94 4.01
C ALA A 32 -5.48 -15.53 3.87
N TYR A 33 -4.96 -14.71 2.95
CA TYR A 33 -5.54 -13.41 2.61
C TYR A 33 -6.98 -13.54 2.09
N GLN A 34 -7.25 -14.48 1.18
CA GLN A 34 -8.59 -14.74 0.66
C GLN A 34 -9.58 -15.18 1.77
N GLY A 35 -9.13 -16.05 2.69
CA GLY A 35 -9.93 -16.45 3.84
C GLY A 35 -10.25 -15.28 4.78
N TRP A 36 -9.29 -14.39 4.98
CA TRP A 36 -9.48 -13.17 5.76
C TRP A 36 -10.48 -12.20 5.10
N LEU A 37 -10.41 -12.00 3.77
CA LEU A 37 -11.41 -11.22 3.04
C LEU A 37 -12.82 -11.80 3.20
N ALA A 38 -12.97 -13.12 3.06
CA ALA A 38 -14.25 -13.81 3.21
C ALA A 38 -14.84 -13.68 4.63
N ALA A 39 -13.99 -13.50 5.64
CA ALA A 39 -14.39 -13.22 7.02
C ALA A 39 -14.76 -11.75 7.27
N GLY A 40 -14.72 -10.88 6.25
CA GLY A 40 -15.03 -9.46 6.35
C GLY A 40 -13.81 -8.55 6.54
N GLY A 41 -12.61 -9.07 6.33
CA GLY A 41 -11.39 -8.27 6.33
C GLY A 41 -11.38 -7.21 5.22
N VAL A 42 -10.90 -6.00 5.54
CA VAL A 42 -10.78 -4.88 4.59
C VAL A 42 -9.33 -4.41 4.56
N PRO A 43 -8.61 -4.57 3.44
CA PRO A 43 -7.19 -4.21 3.37
C PRO A 43 -7.01 -2.69 3.39
N ASP A 44 -5.87 -2.25 3.90
CA ASP A 44 -5.46 -0.87 3.76
C ASP A 44 -5.28 -0.54 2.27
N PRO A 45 -5.67 0.67 1.81
CA PRO A 45 -5.56 1.05 0.41
C PRO A 45 -4.10 1.12 -0.02
N TYR A 46 -3.88 0.99 -1.33
CA TYR A 46 -2.56 1.21 -1.91
C TYR A 46 -2.12 2.66 -1.66
N GLN A 47 -0.91 2.81 -1.12
CA GLN A 47 -0.23 4.10 -1.01
C GLN A 47 0.89 4.13 -2.03
N PRO A 48 0.79 4.98 -3.09
CA PRO A 48 1.88 5.14 -4.02
C PRO A 48 3.12 5.67 -3.30
N PRO A 49 4.33 5.27 -3.75
CA PRO A 49 5.55 5.88 -3.24
C PRO A 49 5.45 7.39 -3.47
N ILE A 50 5.76 8.15 -2.43
CA ILE A 50 5.83 9.59 -2.51
C ILE A 50 6.92 9.91 -3.53
N ASN A 51 6.55 10.53 -4.66
CA ASN A 51 7.54 11.02 -5.61
C ASN A 51 7.97 12.43 -5.17
N PRO A 52 9.17 12.60 -4.59
CA PRO A 52 9.61 13.91 -4.10
C PRO A 52 9.73 14.97 -5.21
N GLU A 53 9.84 14.55 -6.48
CA GLU A 53 9.86 15.47 -7.64
C GLU A 53 8.46 16.00 -8.01
N LEU A 54 7.39 15.25 -7.70
CA LEU A 54 6.00 15.68 -7.95
C LEU A 54 5.38 16.43 -6.76
N ASP A 55 5.87 16.21 -5.54
CA ASP A 55 5.46 16.93 -4.33
C ASP A 55 6.10 18.32 -4.19
N SER A 56 6.97 18.68 -5.12
CA SER A 56 7.53 20.02 -5.26
C SER A 56 6.77 20.78 -6.33
N PHE A 57 5.91 21.74 -5.97
CA PHE A 57 5.43 22.74 -6.94
C PHE A 57 6.64 23.53 -7.46
N ALA A 58 7.20 23.10 -8.59
CA ALA A 58 8.34 23.75 -9.26
C ALA A 58 9.54 24.03 -8.33
N GLY A 59 9.88 23.09 -7.44
CA GLY A 59 11.04 23.22 -6.55
C GLY A 59 10.90 24.25 -5.43
N LYS A 60 9.67 24.68 -5.11
CA LYS A 60 9.41 25.54 -3.94
C LYS A 60 8.70 24.76 -2.84
N THR A 61 9.22 24.89 -1.62
CA THR A 61 8.55 24.37 -0.42
C THR A 61 7.27 25.16 -0.14
N ILE A 62 6.35 24.59 0.64
CA ILE A 62 5.11 25.27 1.05
C ILE A 62 5.43 26.61 1.76
N ALA A 63 6.53 26.69 2.50
CA ALA A 63 7.03 27.93 3.11
C ALA A 63 7.43 29.00 2.07
N GLN A 64 8.05 28.60 0.96
CA GLN A 64 8.44 29.50 -0.14
C GLN A 64 7.26 29.95 -1.02
N VAL A 65 6.15 29.20 -1.01
CA VAL A 65 4.92 29.57 -1.71
C VAL A 65 4.03 30.46 -0.85
N LEU A 66 4.01 30.25 0.47
CA LEU A 66 3.21 31.03 1.43
C LEU A 66 3.92 32.27 2.00
N GLY A 67 5.21 32.45 1.72
CA GLY A 67 5.93 33.69 2.03
C GLY A 67 6.14 33.94 3.53
N VAL A 68 6.37 32.88 4.31
CA VAL A 68 6.77 32.95 5.72
C VAL A 68 8.24 32.62 5.91
#